data_AF-A0A7C7D827-F1
#
_entry.id   AF-A0A7C7D827-F1
#
_cell.length_a   1.000
_cell.length_b   1.000
_cell.length_c   1.000
_cell.angle_alpha   90.00
_cell.angle_beta   90.00
_cell.angle_gamma   90.00
#
_symmetry.space_group_name_H-M   'P 1'
#
loop_
_entity.id
_entity.type
_entity.pdbx_description
1 polymer ?
#
loop_
_entity_poly.entity_id
_entity_poly.type
_entity_poly.pdbx_seq_one_letter_code
_entity_poly.pdbx_strand_id
1 'polypeptide(L)'
;MMDELAASRTPALIASEINTMKRQMEKIFLVHTVEIGRRLKEARSILPNGKWGQWLKVSVNYSQRTAQRLITLFDAYGDYFSLPLAEESSQDQAVLQGGERIQTEEGRMLPNLTSVQSLILLGLSEEERVEFLMEMDVEGMSTRELKQAVKQRQEAQQEAEQAVTERDQARQESADLRDDLDKEKDKNARLTEERDCLKAEIHDLERVKGQLEQEIENKKASYDKLKERSGYKAIKQMEVSLNEAYGKAEANKIAFLYDCLFKTFKELAYEMTRFAGKNPEMHVIYKEKIHDFLYNALREKL
;
A
#
# COMPACT_ATOMS: atom_id res chain seq x y z
N MET A 1 -69.46 -55.50 37.62
CA MET A 1 -68.61 -55.09 36.47
C MET A 1 -68.45 -53.57 36.37
N MET A 2 -68.62 -52.80 37.46
CA MET A 2 -68.23 -51.37 37.53
C MET A 2 -67.04 -51.13 38.48
N ASP A 3 -66.56 -52.17 39.17
CA ASP A 3 -65.58 -52.05 40.25
C ASP A 3 -64.13 -52.32 39.77
N GLU A 4 -63.95 -53.00 38.62
CA GLU A 4 -62.62 -53.27 38.05
C GLU A 4 -62.03 -52.07 37.27
N LEU A 5 -62.85 -51.12 36.82
CA LEU A 5 -62.40 -49.90 36.15
C LEU A 5 -62.03 -48.77 37.13
N ALA A 6 -62.47 -48.85 38.38
CA ALA A 6 -62.14 -47.87 39.42
C ALA A 6 -60.77 -48.18 40.06
N ALA A 7 -60.34 -49.44 40.08
CA ALA A 7 -59.09 -49.88 40.71
C ALA A 7 -57.82 -49.53 39.92
N SER A 8 -57.91 -49.09 38.66
CA SER A 8 -56.77 -48.76 37.79
C SER A 8 -56.55 -47.25 37.57
N ARG A 9 -57.47 -46.39 38.02
CA ARG A 9 -57.34 -44.92 37.91
C ARG A 9 -56.43 -44.36 39.00
N THR A 10 -55.13 -44.49 38.80
CA THR A 10 -54.15 -43.85 39.69
C THR A 10 -54.04 -42.34 39.41
N PRO A 11 -53.73 -41.50 40.42
CA PRO A 11 -53.45 -40.08 40.19
C PRO A 11 -52.36 -39.83 39.14
N ALA A 12 -51.38 -40.73 39.03
CA ALA A 12 -50.33 -40.67 38.01
C ALA A 12 -50.89 -40.86 36.59
N LEU A 13 -51.81 -41.80 36.38
CA LEU A 13 -52.47 -42.01 35.08
C LEU A 13 -53.28 -40.77 34.70
N ILE A 14 -54.08 -40.22 35.62
CA ILE A 14 -54.87 -38.99 35.39
C ILE A 14 -53.96 -37.81 35.05
N ALA A 15 -52.83 -37.65 35.74
CA ALA A 15 -51.86 -36.61 35.43
C ALA A 15 -51.28 -36.76 34.01
N SER A 16 -50.99 -37.99 33.58
CA SER A 16 -50.51 -38.27 32.22
C SER A 16 -51.56 -37.98 31.13
N GLU A 17 -52.85 -38.28 31.40
CA GLU A 17 -53.98 -37.95 30.53
C GLU A 17 -54.11 -36.41 30.37
N ILE A 18 -54.12 -35.68 31.49
CA ILE A 18 -54.20 -34.21 31.50
C ILE A 18 -53.02 -33.59 30.73
N ASN A 19 -51.80 -34.08 30.94
CA ASN A 19 -50.62 -33.55 30.25
C ASN A 19 -50.63 -33.88 28.74
N THR A 20 -51.25 -35.01 28.35
CA THR A 20 -51.45 -35.33 26.93
C THR A 20 -52.45 -34.37 26.28
N MET A 21 -53.57 -34.09 26.95
CA MET A 21 -54.56 -33.10 26.48
C MET A 21 -53.97 -31.70 26.36
N LYS A 22 -53.13 -31.28 27.32
CA LYS A 22 -52.43 -29.98 27.26
C LYS A 22 -51.56 -29.85 26.02
N ARG A 23 -50.71 -30.86 25.74
CA ARG A 23 -49.84 -30.86 24.55
C ARG A 23 -50.65 -30.83 23.25
N GLN A 24 -51.75 -31.58 23.17
CA GLN A 24 -52.67 -31.54 22.02
C GLN A 24 -53.29 -30.16 21.83
N MET A 25 -53.74 -29.52 22.92
CA MET A 25 -54.30 -28.17 22.89
C MET A 25 -53.27 -27.14 22.40
N GLU A 26 -52.03 -27.21 22.88
CA GLU A 26 -50.95 -26.31 22.46
C GLU A 26 -50.61 -26.46 20.98
N LYS A 27 -50.57 -27.70 20.48
CA LYS A 27 -50.35 -28.01 19.06
C LYS A 27 -51.45 -27.42 18.19
N ILE A 28 -52.72 -27.69 18.53
CA ILE A 28 -53.89 -27.15 17.82
C ILE A 28 -53.85 -25.62 17.84
N PHE A 29 -53.50 -25.03 18.99
CA PHE A 29 -53.38 -23.59 19.14
C PHE A 29 -52.30 -23.00 18.22
N LEU A 30 -51.13 -23.64 18.11
CA LEU A 30 -50.06 -23.19 17.21
C LEU A 30 -50.50 -23.27 15.73
N VAL A 31 -51.12 -24.37 15.30
CA VAL A 31 -51.65 -24.53 13.93
C VAL A 31 -52.62 -23.40 13.59
N HIS A 32 -53.59 -23.13 14.47
CA HIS A 32 -54.54 -22.03 14.26
C HIS A 32 -53.87 -20.66 14.30
N THR A 33 -52.86 -20.46 15.15
CA THR A 33 -52.08 -19.22 15.22
C THR A 33 -51.43 -18.92 13.87
N VAL A 34 -50.84 -19.93 13.24
CA VAL A 34 -50.20 -19.82 11.91
C VAL A 34 -51.24 -19.60 10.80
N GLU A 35 -52.36 -20.33 10.81
CA GLU A 35 -53.43 -20.14 9.81
C GLU A 35 -54.07 -18.75 9.90
N ILE A 36 -54.28 -18.23 11.12
CA ILE A 36 -54.72 -16.84 11.30
C ILE A 36 -53.67 -15.88 10.71
N GLY A 37 -52.38 -16.14 10.91
CA GLY A 37 -51.29 -15.41 10.28
C GLY A 37 -51.40 -15.38 8.75
N ARG A 38 -51.66 -16.54 8.12
CA ARG A 38 -51.89 -16.68 6.67
C ARG A 38 -53.04 -15.78 6.20
N ARG A 39 -54.22 -15.88 6.85
CA ARG A 39 -55.40 -15.08 6.49
C ARG A 39 -55.21 -13.58 6.73
N LEU A 40 -54.45 -13.21 7.76
CA LEU A 40 -54.10 -11.82 8.01
C LEU A 40 -53.17 -11.27 6.93
N LYS A 41 -52.20 -12.07 6.45
CA LYS A 41 -51.32 -11.70 5.34
C LYS A 41 -52.11 -11.53 4.04
N GLU A 42 -53.05 -12.43 3.77
CA GLU A 42 -53.99 -12.35 2.64
C GLU A 42 -54.86 -11.08 2.73
N ALA A 43 -55.54 -10.85 3.85
CA ALA A 43 -56.37 -9.67 4.05
C ALA A 43 -55.57 -8.36 3.90
N ARG A 44 -54.32 -8.35 4.38
CA ARG A 44 -53.41 -7.20 4.22
C ARG A 44 -53.09 -6.89 2.76
N SER A 45 -53.04 -7.90 1.89
CA SER A 45 -52.77 -7.73 0.46
C SER A 45 -53.97 -7.17 -0.33
N ILE A 46 -55.18 -7.40 0.16
CA ILE A 46 -56.44 -6.98 -0.48
C ILE A 46 -56.86 -5.58 -0.01
N LEU A 47 -56.51 -5.20 1.22
CA LEU A 47 -56.96 -3.96 1.83
C LEU A 47 -56.23 -2.72 1.26
N PRO A 48 -56.95 -1.61 1.00
CA PRO A 48 -56.34 -0.35 0.61
C PRO A 48 -55.36 0.20 1.66
N ASN A 49 -54.30 0.86 1.20
CA ASN A 49 -53.30 1.51 2.05
C ASN A 49 -53.96 2.41 3.11
N GLY A 50 -53.54 2.26 4.37
CA GLY A 50 -54.03 3.05 5.50
C GLY A 50 -55.27 2.51 6.23
N LYS A 51 -56.01 1.54 5.65
CA LYS A 51 -57.21 0.95 6.31
C LYS A 51 -56.93 -0.25 7.21
N TRP A 52 -55.72 -0.81 7.14
CA TRP A 52 -55.29 -2.01 7.88
C TRP A 52 -55.55 -1.92 9.38
N GLY A 53 -55.13 -0.84 10.04
CA GLY A 53 -55.28 -0.69 11.49
C GLY A 53 -56.73 -0.64 11.97
N GLN A 54 -57.60 0.04 11.22
CA GLN A 54 -59.03 0.12 11.55
C GLN A 54 -59.72 -1.22 11.32
N TRP A 55 -59.41 -1.90 10.21
CA TRP A 55 -59.96 -3.22 9.90
C TRP A 55 -59.58 -4.25 10.96
N LEU A 56 -58.32 -4.27 11.40
CA LEU A 56 -57.88 -5.17 12.48
C LEU A 56 -58.70 -4.99 13.77
N LYS A 57 -58.98 -3.74 14.15
CA LYS A 57 -59.72 -3.44 15.38
C LYS A 57 -61.20 -3.82 15.26
N VAL A 58 -61.83 -3.55 14.13
CA VAL A 58 -63.28 -3.73 13.93
C VAL A 58 -63.64 -5.16 13.56
N SER A 59 -62.87 -5.80 12.67
CA SER A 59 -63.24 -7.07 12.05
C SER A 59 -62.72 -8.30 12.81
N VAL A 60 -61.55 -8.20 13.44
CA VAL A 60 -60.90 -9.34 14.12
C VAL A 60 -60.46 -9.04 15.56
N ASN A 61 -60.71 -7.82 16.05
CA ASN A 61 -60.35 -7.36 17.39
C ASN A 61 -58.85 -7.55 17.75
N TYR A 62 -57.96 -7.29 16.79
CA TYR A 62 -56.51 -7.39 16.99
C TYR A 62 -55.81 -6.04 16.99
N SER A 63 -54.70 -5.97 17.73
CA SER A 63 -53.73 -4.89 17.60
C SER A 63 -52.83 -5.13 16.38
N GLN A 64 -52.24 -4.06 15.82
CA GLN A 64 -51.25 -4.20 14.75
C GLN A 64 -50.06 -5.09 15.16
N ARG A 65 -49.60 -4.96 16.42
CA ARG A 65 -48.52 -5.79 16.96
C ARG A 65 -48.89 -7.26 17.01
N THR A 66 -50.11 -7.59 17.42
CA THR A 66 -50.61 -8.97 17.44
C THR A 66 -50.67 -9.52 16.03
N ALA A 67 -51.29 -8.80 15.10
CA ALA A 67 -51.41 -9.22 13.71
C ALA A 67 -50.03 -9.44 13.06
N GLN A 68 -49.08 -8.53 13.30
CA GLN A 68 -47.71 -8.67 12.80
C GLN A 68 -47.02 -9.92 13.35
N ARG A 69 -47.14 -10.22 14.66
CA ARG A 69 -46.57 -11.45 15.25
C ARG A 69 -47.14 -12.72 14.61
N LEU A 70 -48.44 -12.76 14.34
CA LEU A 70 -49.12 -13.89 13.70
C LEU A 70 -48.65 -14.07 12.25
N ILE A 71 -48.54 -12.97 11.50
CA ILE A 71 -48.02 -12.97 10.12
C ILE A 71 -46.56 -13.47 10.12
N THR A 72 -45.71 -12.96 11.02
CA THR A 72 -44.30 -13.39 11.08
C THR A 72 -44.16 -14.86 11.47
N LEU A 73 -45.04 -15.39 12.34
CA LEU A 73 -45.08 -16.84 12.59
C LEU A 73 -45.45 -17.64 11.35
N PHE A 74 -46.40 -17.14 10.55
CA PHE A 74 -46.73 -17.76 9.28
C PHE A 74 -45.58 -17.70 8.28
N ASP A 75 -44.92 -16.56 8.14
CA ASP A 75 -43.77 -16.41 7.23
C ASP A 75 -42.63 -17.38 7.56
N ALA A 76 -42.47 -17.69 8.85
CA ALA A 76 -41.33 -18.45 9.34
C ALA A 76 -41.61 -19.92 9.61
N TYR A 77 -42.89 -20.33 9.69
CA TYR A 77 -43.28 -21.73 9.93
C TYR A 77 -44.40 -22.25 9.02
N GLY A 78 -44.98 -21.42 8.17
CA GLY A 78 -46.15 -21.77 7.35
C GLY A 78 -45.92 -23.00 6.48
N ASP A 79 -44.72 -23.14 5.94
CA ASP A 79 -44.33 -24.24 5.04
C ASP A 79 -44.17 -25.58 5.77
N TYR A 80 -43.92 -25.55 7.09
CA TYR A 80 -43.86 -26.77 7.90
C TYR A 80 -45.25 -27.33 8.22
N PHE A 81 -46.29 -26.49 8.19
CA PHE A 81 -47.66 -26.97 8.36
C PHE A 81 -48.22 -27.35 7.00
N SER A 82 -48.60 -28.62 6.81
CA SER A 82 -49.41 -29.04 5.66
C SER A 82 -50.81 -28.43 5.76
N LEU A 83 -50.92 -27.14 5.49
CA LEU A 83 -52.18 -26.41 5.48
C LEU A 83 -52.88 -26.68 4.14
N PRO A 84 -54.18 -27.03 4.13
CA PRO A 84 -54.92 -27.18 2.89
C PRO A 84 -54.83 -25.91 2.02
N LEU A 85 -54.81 -26.11 0.69
CA LEU A 85 -54.88 -25.01 -0.27
C LEU A 85 -56.06 -24.09 0.07
N ALA A 86 -55.85 -22.78 -0.12
CA ALA A 86 -56.77 -21.72 0.33
C ALA A 86 -58.21 -21.83 -0.24
N GLU A 87 -58.44 -22.68 -1.24
CA GLU A 87 -59.74 -22.87 -1.89
C GLU A 87 -60.63 -23.93 -1.21
N GLU A 88 -60.12 -24.76 -0.31
CA GLU A 88 -60.95 -25.75 0.38
C GLU A 88 -61.62 -25.17 1.64
N SER A 89 -62.96 -25.13 1.58
CA SER A 89 -63.88 -24.69 2.63
C SER A 89 -63.47 -25.18 4.03
N SER A 90 -63.11 -24.20 4.85
CA SER A 90 -62.57 -24.34 6.19
C SER A 90 -63.69 -24.56 7.23
N GLN A 91 -63.95 -25.81 7.63
CA GLN A 91 -64.62 -26.06 8.91
C GLN A 91 -64.26 -27.41 9.55
N ASP A 92 -64.04 -28.47 8.75
CA ASP A 92 -63.91 -29.83 9.32
C ASP A 92 -62.50 -30.47 9.28
N GLN A 93 -61.52 -29.91 8.56
CA GLN A 93 -60.22 -30.60 8.42
C GLN A 93 -59.13 -30.20 9.43
N ALA A 94 -59.17 -28.98 10.00
CA ALA A 94 -58.21 -28.58 11.03
C ALA A 94 -58.34 -29.41 12.33
N VAL A 95 -59.52 -29.98 12.56
CA VAL A 95 -59.83 -30.84 13.72
C VAL A 95 -59.31 -32.27 13.53
N LEU A 96 -59.13 -32.73 12.27
CA LEU A 96 -58.75 -34.12 11.97
C LEU A 96 -57.23 -34.37 11.94
N GLN A 97 -56.39 -33.33 11.82
CA GLN A 97 -54.93 -33.46 11.78
C GLN A 97 -54.22 -33.15 13.12
N GLY A 98 -54.96 -33.12 14.23
CA GLY A 98 -54.38 -32.95 15.58
C GLY A 98 -53.39 -34.06 16.00
N GLY A 99 -53.23 -35.13 15.22
CA GLY A 99 -52.47 -36.33 15.57
C GLY A 99 -51.04 -36.42 15.06
N GLU A 100 -50.72 -35.98 13.83
CA GLU A 100 -49.39 -36.25 13.25
C GLU A 100 -48.38 -35.12 13.50
N ARG A 101 -47.15 -35.48 13.87
CA ARG A 101 -46.03 -34.56 14.06
C ARG A 101 -45.84 -33.72 12.80
N ILE A 102 -45.51 -32.44 12.98
CA ILE A 102 -45.31 -31.48 11.88
C ILE A 102 -44.08 -31.95 11.09
N GLN A 103 -44.23 -32.21 9.79
CA GLN A 103 -43.16 -32.72 8.93
C GLN A 103 -42.57 -31.56 8.13
N THR A 104 -41.25 -31.38 8.17
CA THR A 104 -40.56 -30.49 7.23
C THR A 104 -40.52 -31.11 5.83
N GLU A 105 -40.25 -30.30 4.80
CA GLU A 105 -40.07 -30.78 3.42
C GLU A 105 -38.96 -31.85 3.29
N GLU A 106 -38.02 -31.89 4.25
CA GLU A 106 -36.97 -32.91 4.37
C GLU A 106 -37.38 -34.17 5.13
N GLY A 107 -38.65 -34.31 5.51
CA GLY A 107 -39.17 -35.43 6.32
C GLY A 107 -38.76 -35.38 7.79
N ARG A 108 -38.23 -34.24 8.28
CA ARG A 108 -37.87 -34.09 9.70
C ARG A 108 -39.09 -33.71 10.52
N MET A 109 -39.25 -34.35 11.67
CA MET A 109 -40.35 -34.10 12.58
C MET A 109 -40.00 -32.91 13.49
N LEU A 110 -40.71 -31.79 13.38
CA LEU A 110 -40.53 -30.69 14.33
C LEU A 110 -41.03 -31.11 15.73
N PRO A 111 -40.36 -30.67 16.80
CA PRO A 111 -40.82 -30.91 18.16
C PRO A 111 -42.18 -30.24 18.41
N ASN A 112 -42.89 -30.66 19.46
CA ASN A 112 -44.15 -30.00 19.83
C ASN A 112 -43.83 -28.62 20.41
N LEU A 113 -43.91 -27.61 19.54
CA LEU A 113 -43.67 -26.22 19.93
C LEU A 113 -44.97 -25.56 20.38
N THR A 114 -44.88 -24.75 21.42
CA THR A 114 -45.93 -23.79 21.77
C THR A 114 -45.78 -22.51 20.95
N SER A 115 -46.87 -21.77 20.76
CA SER A 115 -46.85 -20.45 20.08
C SER A 115 -45.80 -19.48 20.65
N VAL A 116 -45.56 -19.54 21.96
CA VAL A 116 -44.55 -18.69 22.61
C VAL A 116 -43.13 -19.16 22.27
N GLN A 117 -42.87 -20.47 22.29
CA GLN A 117 -41.56 -21.02 21.91
C GLN A 117 -41.25 -20.74 20.44
N SER A 118 -42.21 -20.95 19.54
CA SER A 118 -42.06 -20.63 18.11
C SER A 118 -41.67 -19.18 17.88
N LEU A 119 -42.27 -18.24 18.62
CA LEU A 119 -41.94 -16.81 18.56
C LEU A 119 -40.55 -16.48 19.11
N ILE A 120 -40.08 -17.19 20.14
CA ILE A 120 -38.74 -16.97 20.71
C ILE A 120 -37.67 -17.44 19.73
N LEU A 121 -37.90 -18.59 19.09
CA LEU A 121 -36.98 -19.16 18.10
C LEU A 121 -36.78 -18.25 16.88
N LEU A 122 -37.72 -17.35 16.55
CA LEU A 122 -37.55 -16.35 15.48
C LEU A 122 -36.40 -15.36 15.73
N GLY A 123 -35.77 -15.39 16.90
CA GLY A 123 -34.51 -14.68 17.13
C GLY A 123 -33.33 -15.28 16.36
N LEU A 124 -33.41 -16.55 15.96
CA LEU A 124 -32.39 -17.26 15.19
C LEU A 124 -32.72 -17.24 13.69
N SER A 125 -31.70 -17.37 12.85
CA SER A 125 -31.89 -17.56 11.40
C SER A 125 -32.65 -18.87 11.11
N GLU A 126 -33.16 -19.06 9.89
CA GLU A 126 -33.88 -20.29 9.57
C GLU A 126 -32.99 -21.53 9.72
N GLU A 127 -31.76 -21.44 9.25
CA GLU A 127 -30.75 -22.48 9.32
C GLU A 127 -30.39 -22.80 10.78
N GLU A 128 -30.14 -21.77 11.60
CA GLU A 128 -29.86 -21.94 13.03
C GLU A 128 -31.06 -22.48 13.80
N ARG A 129 -32.29 -22.08 13.46
CA ARG A 129 -33.50 -22.62 14.10
C ARG A 129 -33.57 -24.13 13.91
N VAL A 130 -33.30 -24.62 12.71
CA VAL A 130 -33.30 -26.06 12.43
C VAL A 130 -32.21 -26.77 13.24
N GLU A 131 -30.98 -26.24 13.24
CA GLU A 131 -29.87 -26.82 14.00
C GLU A 131 -30.16 -26.81 15.52
N PHE A 132 -30.66 -25.69 16.04
CA PHE A 132 -31.03 -25.54 17.44
C PHE A 132 -32.11 -26.54 17.86
N LEU A 133 -33.12 -26.77 17.02
CA LEU A 133 -34.18 -27.76 17.26
C LEU A 133 -33.68 -29.21 17.18
N MET A 134 -32.56 -29.48 16.52
CA MET A 134 -31.93 -30.79 16.49
C MET A 134 -31.07 -31.04 17.73
N GLU A 135 -30.39 -30.02 18.23
CA GLU A 135 -29.46 -30.13 19.36
C GLU A 135 -30.17 -30.06 20.71
N MET A 136 -31.26 -29.29 20.82
CA MET A 136 -31.90 -28.97 22.08
C MET A 136 -33.31 -29.55 22.21
N ASP A 137 -33.64 -30.09 23.39
CA ASP A 137 -35.01 -30.50 23.74
C ASP A 137 -35.89 -29.29 24.07
N VAL A 138 -36.38 -28.61 23.04
CA VAL A 138 -37.21 -27.41 23.20
C VAL A 138 -38.58 -27.72 23.77
N GLU A 139 -39.13 -28.94 23.58
CA GLU A 139 -40.43 -29.34 24.11
C GLU A 139 -40.44 -29.32 25.65
N GLY A 140 -39.33 -29.72 26.28
CA GLY A 140 -39.16 -29.71 27.73
C GLY A 140 -38.79 -28.35 28.35
N MET A 141 -38.38 -27.36 27.54
CA MET A 141 -37.85 -26.09 28.06
C MET A 141 -38.94 -25.11 28.49
N SER A 142 -38.73 -24.49 29.65
CA SER A 142 -39.52 -23.32 30.03
C SER A 142 -39.24 -22.14 29.11
N THR A 143 -40.22 -21.23 29.00
CA THR A 143 -40.08 -19.99 28.23
C THR A 143 -38.87 -19.14 28.65
N ARG A 144 -38.44 -19.21 29.92
CA ARG A 144 -37.28 -18.45 30.41
C ARG A 144 -35.98 -19.11 29.97
N GLU A 145 -35.89 -20.44 30.09
CA GLU A 145 -34.74 -21.22 29.64
C GLU A 145 -34.55 -21.08 28.13
N LEU A 146 -35.62 -21.21 27.33
CA LEU A 146 -35.53 -21.05 25.88
C LEU A 146 -35.05 -19.65 25.48
N LYS A 147 -35.54 -18.58 26.14
CA LYS A 147 -35.06 -17.21 25.87
C LYS A 147 -33.58 -17.06 26.18
N GLN A 148 -33.12 -17.67 27.28
CA GLN A 148 -31.72 -17.63 27.67
C GLN A 148 -30.85 -18.42 26.69
N ALA A 149 -31.29 -19.62 26.28
CA ALA A 149 -30.56 -20.46 25.34
C ALA A 149 -30.43 -19.80 23.96
N VAL A 150 -31.52 -19.22 23.42
CA VAL A 150 -31.48 -18.46 22.17
C VAL A 150 -30.54 -17.26 22.28
N LYS A 151 -30.59 -16.51 23.39
CA LYS A 151 -29.70 -15.37 23.61
C LYS A 151 -28.23 -15.80 23.65
N GLN A 152 -27.91 -16.88 24.35
CA GLN A 152 -26.55 -17.41 24.42
C GLN A 152 -26.05 -17.89 23.06
N ARG A 153 -26.90 -18.52 22.24
CA ARG A 153 -26.55 -18.91 20.87
C ARG A 153 -26.24 -17.70 19.99
N GLN A 154 -27.05 -16.64 20.08
CA GLN A 154 -26.81 -15.38 19.36
C GLN A 154 -25.49 -14.71 19.78
N GLU A 155 -25.24 -14.62 21.09
CA GLU A 155 -23.99 -14.06 21.63
C GLU A 155 -22.78 -14.89 21.15
N ALA A 156 -22.85 -16.22 21.24
CA ALA A 156 -21.79 -17.12 20.79
C ALA A 156 -21.53 -17.01 19.28
N GLN A 157 -22.57 -16.85 18.46
CA GLN A 157 -22.42 -16.68 17.02
C GLN A 157 -21.81 -15.32 16.68
N GLN A 158 -22.24 -14.25 17.34
CA GLN A 158 -21.66 -12.93 17.15
C GLN A 158 -20.17 -12.93 17.53
N GLU A 159 -19.81 -13.57 18.64
CA GLU A 159 -18.41 -13.73 19.05
C GLU A 159 -17.61 -14.59 18.04
N ALA A 160 -18.21 -15.67 17.52
CA ALA A 160 -17.57 -16.51 16.52
C ALA A 160 -17.34 -15.76 15.19
N GLU A 161 -18.32 -14.99 14.72
CA GLU A 161 -18.20 -14.14 13.54
C GLU A 161 -17.10 -13.08 13.73
N GLN A 162 -17.09 -12.41 14.88
CA GLN A 162 -16.03 -11.45 15.22
C GLN A 162 -14.66 -12.12 15.22
N ALA A 163 -14.51 -13.27 15.88
CA ALA A 163 -13.26 -14.01 15.92
C ALA A 163 -12.79 -14.45 14.51
N VAL A 164 -13.71 -14.84 13.62
CA VAL A 164 -13.38 -15.15 12.22
C VAL A 164 -12.89 -13.91 11.49
N THR A 165 -13.57 -12.77 11.63
CA THR A 165 -13.15 -11.52 11.00
C THR A 165 -11.79 -11.02 11.48
N GLU A 166 -11.54 -11.06 12.80
CA GLU A 166 -10.25 -10.68 13.39
C GLU A 166 -9.13 -11.63 12.93
N ARG A 167 -9.40 -12.93 12.90
CA ARG A 167 -8.44 -13.93 12.40
C ARG A 167 -8.10 -13.70 10.93
N ASP A 168 -9.09 -13.40 10.11
CA ASP A 168 -8.88 -13.20 8.67
C ASP A 168 -8.15 -11.87 8.41
N GLN A 169 -8.42 -10.82 9.18
CA GLN A 169 -7.63 -9.58 9.20
C GLN A 169 -6.18 -9.84 9.60
N ALA A 170 -5.95 -10.54 10.72
CA ALA A 170 -4.60 -10.88 11.18
C ALA A 170 -3.82 -11.74 10.16
N ARG A 171 -4.51 -12.63 9.45
CA ARG A 171 -3.92 -13.42 8.36
C ARG A 171 -3.51 -12.56 7.17
N GLN A 172 -4.35 -11.59 6.79
CA GLN A 172 -4.04 -10.66 5.71
C GLN A 172 -2.82 -9.79 6.07
N GLU A 173 -2.83 -9.18 7.25
CA GLU A 173 -1.70 -8.39 7.74
C GLU A 173 -0.41 -9.20 7.80
N SER A 174 -0.48 -10.46 8.28
CA SER A 174 0.69 -11.34 8.29
C SER A 174 1.18 -11.72 6.89
N ALA A 175 0.29 -11.80 5.90
CA ALA A 175 0.67 -12.07 4.52
C ALA A 175 1.36 -10.85 3.90
N ASP A 176 0.81 -9.65 4.12
CA ASP A 176 1.38 -8.39 3.64
C ASP A 176 2.77 -8.13 4.25
N LEU A 177 2.93 -8.35 5.56
CA LEU A 177 4.22 -8.24 6.23
C LEU A 177 5.25 -9.25 5.71
N ARG A 178 4.81 -10.43 5.27
CA ARG A 178 5.71 -11.44 4.68
C ARG A 178 6.18 -11.01 3.29
N ASP A 179 5.29 -10.47 2.47
CA ASP A 179 5.63 -9.92 1.15
C ASP A 179 6.64 -8.77 1.27
N ASP A 180 6.42 -7.85 2.21
CA ASP A 180 7.34 -6.75 2.46
C ASP A 180 8.70 -7.24 2.98
N LEU A 181 8.71 -8.24 3.86
CA LEU A 181 9.95 -8.85 4.33
C LEU A 181 10.74 -9.50 3.19
N ASP A 182 10.07 -10.16 2.25
CA ASP A 182 10.73 -10.80 1.12
C ASP A 182 11.28 -9.75 0.12
N LYS A 183 10.54 -8.66 -0.12
CA LYS A 183 11.08 -7.50 -0.88
C LYS A 183 12.32 -6.90 -0.24
N GLU A 184 12.33 -6.74 1.09
CA GLU A 184 13.49 -6.20 1.81
C GLU A 184 14.67 -7.17 1.81
N LYS A 185 14.43 -8.49 1.83
CA LYS A 185 15.50 -9.48 1.62
C LYS A 185 16.10 -9.37 0.23
N ASP A 186 15.27 -9.25 -0.81
CA ASP A 186 15.74 -9.09 -2.19
C ASP A 186 16.56 -7.81 -2.37
N LYS A 187 16.12 -6.69 -1.77
CA LYS A 187 16.90 -5.44 -1.76
C LYS A 187 18.23 -5.62 -1.06
N ASN A 188 18.26 -6.28 0.10
CA ASN A 188 19.50 -6.55 0.83
C ASN A 188 20.45 -7.45 0.04
N ALA A 189 19.93 -8.46 -0.67
CA ALA A 189 20.74 -9.31 -1.54
C ALA A 189 21.40 -8.49 -2.65
N ARG A 190 20.64 -7.63 -3.34
CA ARG A 190 21.18 -6.72 -4.38
C ARG A 190 22.22 -5.75 -3.85
N LEU A 191 21.96 -5.11 -2.70
CA LEU A 191 22.92 -4.22 -2.06
C LEU A 191 24.19 -4.96 -1.64
N THR A 192 24.08 -6.22 -1.24
CA THR A 192 25.23 -7.07 -0.90
C THR A 192 26.06 -7.38 -2.14
N GLU A 193 25.42 -7.73 -3.26
CA GLU A 193 26.07 -7.95 -4.55
C GLU A 193 26.76 -6.67 -5.05
N GLU A 194 26.07 -5.53 -5.03
CA GLU A 194 26.64 -4.23 -5.42
C GLU A 194 27.86 -3.86 -4.56
N ARG A 195 27.77 -4.06 -3.24
CA ARG A 195 28.90 -3.85 -2.32
C ARG A 195 30.10 -4.71 -2.70
N ASP A 196 29.88 -5.97 -3.06
CA ASP A 196 30.96 -6.89 -3.40
C ASP A 196 31.57 -6.58 -4.77
N CYS A 197 30.77 -6.15 -5.74
CA CYS A 197 31.24 -5.60 -7.01
C CYS A 197 32.11 -4.34 -6.80
N LEU A 198 31.64 -3.38 -6.01
CA LEU A 198 32.40 -2.16 -5.73
C LEU A 198 33.71 -2.44 -4.98
N LYS A 199 33.70 -3.41 -4.06
CA LYS A 199 34.94 -3.86 -3.40
C LYS A 199 35.95 -4.45 -4.39
N ALA A 200 35.50 -5.26 -5.34
CA ALA A 200 36.37 -5.80 -6.37
C ALA A 200 36.94 -4.69 -7.26
N GLU A 201 36.11 -3.71 -7.66
CA GLU A 201 36.54 -2.56 -8.44
C GLU A 201 37.57 -1.69 -7.70
N ILE A 202 37.37 -1.44 -6.40
CA ILE A 202 38.34 -0.73 -5.56
C ILE A 202 39.69 -1.46 -5.57
N HIS A 203 39.68 -2.79 -5.38
CA HIS A 203 40.91 -3.57 -5.38
C HIS A 203 41.64 -3.51 -6.74
N ASP A 204 40.90 -3.54 -7.84
CA ASP A 204 41.47 -3.38 -9.18
C ASP A 204 42.05 -1.98 -9.41
N LEU A 205 41.35 -0.93 -8.96
CA LEU A 205 41.85 0.44 -9.03
C LEU A 205 43.11 0.64 -8.19
N GLU A 206 43.17 0.05 -7.00
CA GLU A 206 44.37 0.08 -6.15
C GLU A 206 45.56 -0.61 -6.83
N ARG A 207 45.32 -1.76 -7.49
CA ARG A 207 46.35 -2.45 -8.27
C ARG A 207 46.85 -1.59 -9.43
N VAL A 208 45.95 -1.00 -10.22
CA VAL A 208 46.32 -0.14 -11.36
C VAL A 208 47.05 1.11 -10.87
N LYS A 209 46.59 1.74 -9.79
CA LYS A 209 47.25 2.88 -9.17
C LYS A 209 48.69 2.54 -8.78
N GLY A 210 48.91 1.40 -8.11
CA GLY A 210 50.26 0.94 -7.75
C GLY A 210 51.16 0.71 -8.97
N GLN A 211 50.63 0.14 -10.06
CA GLN A 211 51.37 -0.03 -11.31
C GLN A 211 51.77 1.32 -11.94
N LEU A 212 50.86 2.30 -11.97
CA LEU A 212 51.12 3.64 -12.50
C LEU A 212 52.14 4.39 -11.64
N GLU A 213 52.04 4.30 -10.32
CA GLU A 213 53.02 4.90 -9.40
C GLU A 213 54.42 4.32 -9.64
N GLN A 214 54.52 3.01 -9.84
CA GLN A 214 55.78 2.35 -10.16
C GLN A 214 56.32 2.77 -11.54
N GLU A 215 55.47 2.93 -12.55
CA GLU A 215 55.87 3.40 -13.88
C GLU A 215 56.36 4.85 -13.84
N ILE A 216 55.69 5.72 -13.07
CA ILE A 216 56.12 7.10 -12.83
C ILE A 216 57.50 7.12 -12.18
N GLU A 217 57.72 6.31 -11.14
CA GLU A 217 59.01 6.22 -10.45
C GLU A 217 60.11 5.74 -11.41
N ASN A 218 59.83 4.70 -12.20
CA ASN A 218 60.75 4.18 -13.21
C ASN A 218 61.09 5.23 -14.28
N LYS A 219 60.09 5.97 -14.78
CA LYS A 219 60.30 7.04 -15.76
C LYS A 219 61.11 8.20 -15.17
N LYS A 220 60.84 8.61 -13.93
CA LYS A 220 61.64 9.61 -13.22
C LYS A 220 63.09 9.16 -13.08
N ALA A 221 63.33 7.94 -12.59
CA ALA A 221 64.67 7.39 -12.46
C ALA A 221 65.40 7.30 -13.81
N SER A 222 64.70 6.93 -14.88
CA SER A 222 65.25 6.92 -16.24
C SER A 222 65.58 8.34 -16.74
N TYR A 223 64.71 9.31 -16.46
CA TYR A 223 64.91 10.71 -16.80
C TYR A 223 66.14 11.29 -16.09
N ASP A 224 66.29 11.02 -14.79
CA ASP A 224 67.44 11.45 -14.01
C ASP A 224 68.74 10.82 -14.53
N LYS A 225 68.72 9.52 -14.83
CA LYS A 225 69.85 8.83 -15.47
C LYS A 225 70.23 9.44 -16.82
N LEU A 226 69.24 9.84 -17.63
CA LEU A 226 69.49 10.49 -18.92
C LEU A 226 70.15 11.86 -18.74
N LYS A 227 69.69 12.65 -17.75
CA LYS A 227 70.25 13.95 -17.39
C LYS A 227 71.71 13.85 -16.93
N GLU A 228 72.06 12.74 -16.30
CA GLU A 228 73.43 12.47 -15.83
C GLU A 228 74.38 12.02 -16.94
N ARG A 229 73.89 11.59 -18.12
CA ARG A 229 74.74 11.16 -19.23
C ARG A 229 75.62 12.30 -19.73
N SER A 230 76.89 11.97 -20.03
CA SER A 230 77.89 12.91 -20.57
C SER A 230 77.38 13.63 -21.83
N GLY A 231 76.70 12.92 -22.72
CA GLY A 231 76.12 13.51 -23.94
C GLY A 231 75.05 14.56 -23.67
N TYR A 232 74.15 14.35 -22.69
CA TYR A 232 73.13 15.34 -22.33
C TYR A 232 73.77 16.59 -21.74
N LYS A 233 74.71 16.42 -20.80
CA LYS A 233 75.45 17.54 -20.20
C LYS A 233 76.25 18.31 -21.25
N ALA A 234 76.90 17.63 -22.19
CA ALA A 234 77.64 18.25 -23.28
C ALA A 234 76.72 19.04 -24.21
N ILE A 235 75.56 18.48 -24.59
CA ILE A 235 74.56 19.20 -25.41
C ILE A 235 74.06 20.44 -24.66
N LYS A 236 73.75 20.33 -23.36
CA LYS A 236 73.29 21.48 -22.57
C LYS A 236 74.35 22.56 -22.43
N GLN A 237 75.61 22.19 -22.21
CA GLN A 237 76.74 23.12 -22.20
C GLN A 237 76.94 23.77 -23.57
N MET A 238 76.79 23.01 -24.65
CA MET A 238 76.89 23.53 -26.01
C MET A 238 75.75 24.49 -26.35
N GLU A 239 74.53 24.24 -25.88
CA GLU A 239 73.40 25.17 -26.00
C GLU A 239 73.69 26.51 -25.30
N VAL A 240 74.21 26.45 -24.07
CA VAL A 240 74.61 27.64 -23.32
C VAL A 240 75.72 28.40 -24.05
N SER A 241 76.78 27.71 -24.49
CA SER A 241 77.90 28.35 -25.18
C SER A 241 77.50 28.92 -26.55
N LEU A 242 76.58 28.26 -27.27
CA LEU A 242 76.03 28.77 -28.52
C LEU A 242 75.20 30.03 -28.29
N ASN A 243 74.35 30.06 -27.26
CA ASN A 243 73.58 31.24 -26.89
C ASN A 243 74.50 32.40 -26.48
N GLU A 244 75.56 32.13 -25.71
CA GLU A 244 76.56 33.13 -25.37
C GLU A 244 77.33 33.64 -26.59
N ALA A 245 77.73 32.74 -27.51
CA ALA A 245 78.43 33.11 -28.73
C ALA A 245 77.52 33.94 -29.66
N TYR A 246 76.25 33.57 -29.78
CA TYR A 246 75.25 34.31 -30.53
C TYR A 246 75.06 35.71 -29.93
N GLY A 247 74.86 35.81 -28.61
CA GLY A 247 74.77 37.09 -27.91
C GLY A 247 76.02 37.95 -28.07
N LYS A 248 77.22 37.36 -28.00
CA LYS A 248 78.50 38.06 -28.26
C LYS A 248 78.62 38.54 -29.71
N ALA A 249 78.21 37.73 -30.68
CA ALA A 249 78.25 38.12 -32.09
C ALA A 249 77.32 39.30 -32.36
N GLU A 250 76.12 39.28 -31.79
CA GLU A 250 75.14 40.36 -31.88
C GLU A 250 75.64 41.63 -31.18
N ALA A 251 76.23 41.49 -29.98
CA ALA A 251 76.86 42.60 -29.27
C ALA A 251 78.05 43.20 -30.04
N ASN A 252 78.91 42.37 -30.64
CA ASN A 252 80.03 42.83 -31.48
C ASN A 252 79.54 43.56 -32.72
N LYS A 253 78.45 43.09 -33.35
CA LYS A 253 77.81 43.79 -34.46
C LYS A 253 77.31 45.17 -34.03
N ILE A 254 76.67 45.27 -32.87
CA ILE A 254 76.23 46.55 -32.29
C ILE A 254 77.43 47.46 -32.01
N ALA A 255 78.49 46.94 -31.40
CA ALA A 255 79.71 47.70 -31.08
C ALA A 255 80.40 48.24 -32.34
N PHE A 256 80.46 47.44 -33.42
CA PHE A 256 80.99 47.88 -34.70
C PHE A 256 80.14 49.01 -35.32
N LEU A 257 78.81 48.85 -35.34
CA LEU A 257 77.92 49.90 -35.83
C LEU A 257 78.05 51.19 -35.02
N TYR A 258 78.21 51.07 -33.70
CA TYR A 258 78.47 52.20 -32.81
C TYR A 258 79.79 52.91 -33.14
N ASP A 259 80.91 52.18 -33.29
CA ASP A 259 82.21 52.76 -33.62
C ASP A 259 82.21 53.43 -35.00
N CYS A 260 81.56 52.81 -36.00
CA CYS A 260 81.36 53.41 -37.31
C CYS A 260 80.54 54.72 -37.24
N LEU A 261 79.43 54.72 -36.50
CA LEU A 261 78.62 55.92 -36.30
C LEU A 261 79.43 57.02 -35.60
N PHE A 262 80.20 56.66 -34.57
CA PHE A 262 81.04 57.60 -33.84
C PHE A 262 82.13 58.22 -34.73
N LYS A 263 82.82 57.40 -35.54
CA LYS A 263 83.85 57.88 -36.48
C LYS A 263 83.28 58.81 -37.56
N THR A 264 82.20 58.38 -38.21
CA THR A 264 81.52 59.19 -39.25
C THR A 264 80.99 60.49 -38.67
N PHE A 265 80.44 60.47 -37.45
CA PHE A 265 80.02 61.68 -36.75
C PHE A 265 81.20 62.62 -36.44
N LYS A 266 82.35 62.07 -36.02
CA LYS A 266 83.56 62.87 -35.75
C LYS A 266 84.10 63.52 -37.01
N GLU A 267 84.12 62.81 -38.13
CA GLU A 267 84.50 63.36 -39.44
C GLU A 267 83.52 64.46 -39.89
N LEU A 268 82.21 64.21 -39.75
CA LEU A 268 81.18 65.21 -40.03
C LEU A 268 81.38 66.47 -39.17
N ALA A 269 81.64 66.32 -37.87
CA ALA A 269 81.89 67.43 -36.97
C ALA A 269 83.16 68.22 -37.39
N TYR A 270 84.22 67.54 -37.82
CA TYR A 270 85.42 68.17 -38.33
C TYR A 270 85.16 68.97 -39.61
N GLU A 271 84.50 68.39 -40.61
CA GLU A 271 84.16 69.09 -41.86
C GLU A 271 83.17 70.24 -41.62
N MET A 272 82.22 70.08 -40.70
CA MET A 272 81.32 71.17 -40.28
C MET A 272 82.11 72.35 -39.69
N THR A 273 83.10 72.06 -38.85
CA THR A 273 83.96 73.10 -38.24
C THR A 273 84.81 73.80 -39.29
N ARG A 274 85.35 73.05 -40.27
CA ARG A 274 86.11 73.62 -41.39
C ARG A 274 85.22 74.44 -42.34
N PHE A 275 84.00 73.98 -42.59
CA PHE A 275 83.03 74.65 -43.47
C PHE A 275 82.52 75.98 -42.86
N ALA A 276 82.42 76.06 -41.54
CA ALA A 276 82.04 77.29 -40.82
C ALA A 276 82.91 78.49 -41.22
N GLY A 277 84.22 78.28 -41.44
CA GLY A 277 85.15 79.33 -41.87
C GLY A 277 85.08 79.68 -43.37
N LYS A 278 84.44 78.85 -44.21
CA LYS A 278 84.32 79.06 -45.66
C LYS A 278 82.96 79.60 -46.09
N ASN A 279 81.88 79.19 -45.43
CA ASN A 279 80.53 79.62 -45.79
C ASN A 279 79.59 79.60 -44.55
N PRO A 280 79.52 80.72 -43.80
CA PRO A 280 78.83 80.79 -42.51
C PRO A 280 77.31 80.56 -42.60
N GLU A 281 76.65 81.09 -43.63
CA GLU A 281 75.20 80.98 -43.79
C GLU A 281 74.76 79.54 -44.05
N MET A 282 75.46 78.85 -44.96
CA MET A 282 75.18 77.43 -45.25
C MET A 282 75.53 76.51 -44.08
N HIS A 283 76.52 76.88 -43.24
CA HIS A 283 76.88 76.13 -42.05
C HIS A 283 75.74 76.08 -41.02
N VAL A 284 75.01 77.19 -40.81
CA VAL A 284 73.86 77.25 -39.89
C VAL A 284 72.76 76.29 -40.34
N ILE A 285 72.45 76.26 -41.64
CA ILE A 285 71.42 75.37 -42.21
C ILE A 285 71.77 73.89 -42.02
N TYR A 286 73.02 73.49 -42.31
CA TYR A 286 73.44 72.10 -42.10
C TYR A 286 73.51 71.72 -40.62
N LYS A 287 73.85 72.67 -39.74
CA LYS A 287 73.84 72.46 -38.29
C LYS A 287 72.43 72.19 -37.77
N GLU A 288 71.44 72.96 -38.21
CA GLU A 288 70.02 72.72 -37.88
C GLU A 288 69.56 71.35 -38.40
N LYS A 289 69.89 71.00 -39.65
CA LYS A 289 69.55 69.67 -40.21
C LYS A 289 70.15 68.50 -39.43
N ILE A 290 71.41 68.62 -39.00
CA ILE A 290 72.07 67.58 -38.18
C ILE A 290 71.41 67.50 -36.80
N HIS A 291 71.10 68.64 -36.19
CA HIS A 291 70.43 68.70 -34.90
C HIS A 291 69.04 68.05 -34.96
N ASP A 292 68.23 68.36 -35.97
CA ASP A 292 66.92 67.74 -36.19
C ASP A 292 67.03 66.25 -36.45
N PHE A 293 68.01 65.82 -37.25
CA PHE A 293 68.27 64.40 -37.48
C PHE A 293 68.60 63.66 -36.18
N LEU A 294 69.49 64.20 -35.34
CA LEU A 294 69.85 63.59 -34.06
C LEU A 294 68.68 63.60 -33.07
N TYR A 295 67.94 64.70 -33.00
CA TYR A 295 66.78 64.84 -32.12
C TYR A 295 65.68 63.84 -32.48
N ASN A 296 65.37 63.70 -33.77
CA ASN A 296 64.38 62.75 -34.24
C ASN A 296 64.86 61.29 -34.10
N ALA A 297 66.13 61.00 -34.40
CA ALA A 297 66.70 59.67 -34.24
C ALA A 297 66.68 59.17 -32.78
N LEU A 298 66.92 60.05 -31.82
CA LEU A 298 66.82 59.75 -30.39
C LEU A 298 65.38 59.59 -29.90
N ARG A 299 64.39 60.15 -30.61
CA ARG A 299 62.98 60.06 -30.23
C ARG A 299 62.30 58.80 -30.77
N GLU A 300 62.74 58.29 -31.91
CA GLU A 300 62.01 57.24 -32.63
C GLU A 300 62.39 55.80 -32.26
N LYS A 301 63.68 55.44 -32.05
CA LYS A 301 64.09 54.02 -31.92
C LYS A 301 65.39 53.71 -31.14
N LEU A 302 65.94 54.66 -30.39
CA LEU A 302 66.96 54.43 -29.35
C LEU A 302 66.36 54.77 -27.99
#